data_AF-A0A850TTT4-F1
#
_entry.id   AF-A0A850TTT4-F1
#
_cell.length_a   1.000
_cell.length_b   1.000
_cell.length_c   1.000
_cell.angle_alpha   90.00
_cell.angle_beta   90.00
_cell.angle_gamma   90.00
#
_symmetry.space_group_name_H-M   'P 1'
#
loop_
_entity.id
_entity.type
_entity.pdbx_description
1 polymer ?
#
loop_
_entity_poly.entity_id
_entity_poly.type
_entity_poly.pdbx_seq_one_letter_code
_entity_poly.pdbx_strand_id
1 'polypeptide(L)'
;IRIWDDGSLEIINITKLDEGRYTCFAENNRGKANSTGVLEMTEATRITLAPLNVDVTVGENATMQCIASHDPTLDLTFIWSLNGFVIDFEKEHEHYERNVMV
;
A
#
# COMPACT_ATOMS: atom_id res chain seq x y z
N ILE A 1 -0.27 -15.13 20.76
CA ILE A 1 -1.63 -14.63 21.03
C ILE A 1 -1.77 -14.40 22.53
N ARG A 2 -2.22 -13.22 22.94
CA ARG A 2 -2.41 -12.82 24.34
C ARG A 2 -3.71 -12.02 24.47
N ILE A 3 -4.44 -12.23 25.56
CA ILE A 3 -5.56 -11.39 25.96
C ILE A 3 -5.11 -10.59 27.18
N TRP A 4 -5.31 -9.27 27.14
CA TRP A 4 -4.96 -8.34 28.22
C TRP A 4 -6.13 -8.20 29.21
N ASP A 5 -5.85 -7.65 30.40
CA ASP A 5 -6.84 -7.51 31.49
C ASP A 5 -8.01 -6.58 31.12
N ASP A 6 -7.82 -5.69 30.14
CA ASP A 6 -8.84 -4.80 29.59
C ASP A 6 -9.70 -5.48 28.50
N GLY A 7 -9.43 -6.74 28.15
CA GLY A 7 -10.11 -7.50 27.11
C GLY A 7 -9.50 -7.35 25.70
N SER A 8 -8.39 -6.64 25.55
CA SER A 8 -7.70 -6.48 24.26
C SER A 8 -7.02 -7.78 23.81
N LEU A 9 -7.13 -8.13 22.52
CA LEU A 9 -6.46 -9.28 21.91
C LEU A 9 -5.19 -8.82 21.17
N GLU A 10 -4.04 -9.40 21.49
CA GLU A 10 -2.76 -9.16 20.82
C GLU A 10 -2.24 -10.43 20.15
N ILE A 11 -1.87 -10.31 18.87
CA ILE A 11 -1.26 -11.37 18.08
C ILE A 11 0.07 -10.85 17.55
N ILE A 12 1.17 -11.41 18.03
CA ILE A 12 2.54 -11.02 17.64
C ILE A 12 3.06 -12.05 16.62
N ASN A 13 3.84 -11.59 15.63
CA ASN A 13 4.39 -12.43 14.56
C ASN A 13 3.30 -13.19 13.81
N ILE A 14 2.30 -12.44 13.34
CA ILE A 14 1.15 -12.98 12.61
C ILE A 14 1.59 -13.77 11.37
N THR A 15 0.86 -14.85 11.10
CA THR A 15 1.01 -15.68 9.91
C THR A 15 -0.32 -15.79 9.17
N LYS A 16 -0.28 -16.29 7.93
CA LYS A 16 -1.49 -16.62 7.15
C LYS A 16 -2.48 -17.53 7.89
N LEU A 17 -2.00 -18.38 8.82
CA LEU A 17 -2.85 -19.28 9.60
C LEU A 17 -3.69 -18.56 10.66
N ASP A 18 -3.32 -17.33 11.02
CA ASP A 18 -4.04 -16.51 12.00
C ASP A 18 -5.17 -15.69 11.36
N GLU A 19 -5.31 -15.70 10.03
CA GLU A 19 -6.43 -15.05 9.33
C GLU A 19 -7.77 -15.64 9.77
N GLY A 20 -8.78 -14.79 9.91
CA GLY A 20 -10.13 -15.24 10.24
C GLY A 20 -10.96 -14.25 11.04
N ARG A 21 -12.09 -14.74 11.54
CA ARG A 21 -13.05 -13.96 12.33
C ARG A 21 -12.75 -14.10 13.81
N TYR A 22 -12.50 -12.98 14.48
CA TYR A 22 -12.29 -12.92 15.91
C TYR A 22 -13.50 -12.26 16.56
N THR A 23 -14.19 -13.01 17.44
CA THR A 23 -15.36 -12.53 18.15
C THR A 23 -15.05 -12.35 19.63
N CYS A 24 -15.21 -11.14 20.13
CA CYS A 24 -15.21 -10.84 21.55
C CYS A 24 -16.63 -11.04 22.11
N PHE A 25 -16.75 -11.76 23.21
CA PHE A 25 -18.01 -11.97 23.94
C PHE A 25 -17.90 -11.34 25.32
N ALA A 26 -18.85 -10.48 25.67
CA ALA A 26 -18.94 -9.82 26.96
C ALA A 26 -20.24 -10.21 27.66
N GLU A 27 -20.17 -10.51 28.95
CA GLU A 27 -21.32 -10.91 29.75
C GLU A 27 -21.31 -10.21 31.11
N ASN A 28 -22.46 -9.74 31.55
CA ASN A 28 -22.69 -9.23 32.90
C ASN A 28 -24.02 -9.76 33.44
N ASN A 29 -24.38 -9.36 34.66
CA ASN A 29 -25.62 -9.78 35.33
C ASN A 29 -26.92 -9.33 34.65
N ARG A 30 -26.84 -8.51 33.59
CA ARG A 30 -27.99 -8.02 32.82
C ARG A 30 -28.08 -8.58 31.41
N GLY A 31 -27.05 -9.26 30.90
CA GLY A 31 -27.10 -9.86 29.57
C GLY A 31 -25.72 -10.13 28.96
N LYS A 32 -25.75 -10.44 27.66
CA LYS A 32 -24.58 -10.76 26.83
C LYS A 32 -24.54 -9.87 25.60
N ALA A 33 -23.34 -9.51 25.17
CA ALA A 33 -23.08 -8.80 23.93
C ALA A 33 -21.86 -9.41 23.22
N ASN A 34 -21.73 -9.20 21.91
CA ASN A 34 -20.55 -9.60 21.17
C ASN A 34 -20.19 -8.58 20.09
N SER A 35 -18.94 -8.62 19.66
CA SER A 35 -18.42 -7.85 18.54
C SER A 35 -17.42 -8.71 17.76
N THR A 36 -17.47 -8.64 16.43
CA THR A 36 -16.61 -9.46 15.56
C THR A 36 -15.78 -8.57 14.65
N GLY A 37 -14.46 -8.81 14.64
CA GLY A 37 -13.53 -8.27 13.65
C GLY A 37 -13.04 -9.37 12.70
N VAL A 38 -12.64 -8.99 11.48
CA VAL A 38 -11.99 -9.89 10.53
C VAL A 38 -10.52 -9.49 10.46
N LEU A 39 -9.65 -10.47 10.61
CA LEU A 39 -8.21 -10.32 10.44
C LEU A 39 -7.82 -10.90 9.09
N GLU A 40 -7.36 -10.04 8.19
CA GLU A 40 -6.87 -10.38 6.86
C GLU A 40 -5.41 -9.93 6.75
N MET A 41 -4.57 -10.79 6.17
CA MET A 41 -3.14 -10.51 6.01
C MET A 41 -2.87 -10.19 4.55
N THR A 42 -2.49 -8.94 4.29
CA THR A 42 -2.17 -8.46 2.95
C THR A 42 -0.68 -8.51 2.66
N GLU A 43 -0.35 -8.73 1.40
CA GLU A 43 1.02 -8.63 0.91
C GLU A 43 1.46 -7.17 0.76
N ALA A 44 2.65 -6.85 1.25
CA ALA A 44 3.20 -5.51 1.13
C ALA A 44 3.55 -5.17 -0.33
N THR A 45 3.14 -3.99 -0.78
CA THR A 45 3.55 -3.46 -2.08
C THR A 45 5.06 -3.26 -2.13
N ARG A 46 5.72 -3.78 -3.16
CA ARG A 46 7.18 -3.70 -3.35
C ARG A 46 7.51 -3.42 -4.79
N ILE A 47 8.43 -2.49 -5.03
CA ILE A 47 9.01 -2.27 -6.35
C ILE A 47 9.91 -3.47 -6.68
N THR A 48 9.55 -4.21 -7.73
CA THR A 48 10.30 -5.36 -8.23
C THR A 48 11.26 -4.98 -9.35
N LEU A 49 10.98 -3.88 -10.06
CA LEU A 49 11.90 -3.23 -10.99
C LEU A 49 11.83 -1.72 -10.78
N ALA A 50 12.93 -1.14 -10.30
CA ALA A 50 13.06 0.30 -10.12
C ALA A 50 13.53 0.98 -11.43
N PRO A 51 13.14 2.25 -11.66
CA PRO A 51 13.68 3.02 -12.77
C PRO A 51 15.20 3.20 -12.60
N LEU A 52 15.92 3.06 -13.71
CA LEU A 52 17.37 3.25 -13.76
C LEU A 52 17.69 4.56 -14.46
N ASN A 53 18.81 5.17 -14.09
CA ASN A 53 19.33 6.34 -14.79
C ASN A 53 19.69 5.95 -16.23
N VAL A 54 19.26 6.76 -17.19
CA VAL A 54 19.52 6.56 -18.62
C VAL A 54 20.13 7.83 -19.18
N ASP A 55 21.28 7.70 -19.82
CA ASP A 55 21.87 8.74 -20.65
C ASP A 55 21.34 8.59 -22.08
N VAL A 56 20.76 9.65 -22.63
CA VAL A 56 20.10 9.63 -23.95
C VAL A 56 20.55 10.83 -24.78
N THR A 57 20.74 10.62 -26.08
CA THR A 57 21.11 11.70 -27.01
C THR A 57 19.87 12.55 -27.33
N VAL A 58 20.06 13.86 -27.51
CA VAL A 58 18.97 14.75 -27.92
C VAL A 58 18.33 14.25 -29.22
N GLY A 59 17.02 14.07 -29.20
CA GLY A 59 16.23 13.55 -30.33
C GLY A 59 16.02 12.04 -30.30
N GLU A 60 16.67 11.30 -29.40
CA GLU A 60 16.40 9.88 -29.15
C GLU A 60 15.42 9.69 -27.99
N ASN A 61 14.76 8.53 -27.95
CA ASN A 61 13.79 8.21 -26.91
C ASN A 61 14.44 7.44 -25.76
N ALA A 62 14.07 7.80 -24.52
CA ALA A 62 14.37 7.02 -23.32
C ALA A 62 13.08 6.48 -22.71
N THR A 63 13.15 5.32 -22.05
CA THR A 63 12.02 4.72 -21.34
C THR A 63 12.47 4.30 -19.96
N MET A 64 11.80 4.83 -18.92
CA MET A 64 12.02 4.42 -17.55
C MET A 64 10.91 3.47 -17.10
N GLN A 65 11.27 2.28 -16.65
CA GLN A 65 10.32 1.26 -16.22
C GLN A 65 10.18 1.28 -14.70
N CYS A 66 8.95 1.07 -14.22
CA CYS A 66 8.67 0.81 -12.82
C CYS A 66 7.67 -0.35 -12.75
N ILE A 67 8.07 -1.44 -12.09
CA ILE A 67 7.21 -2.61 -11.88
C ILE A 67 7.13 -2.85 -10.38
N ALA A 68 5.93 -3.14 -9.89
CA ALA A 68 5.71 -3.45 -8.48
C ALA A 68 4.84 -4.71 -8.34
N SER A 69 5.13 -5.49 -7.30
CA SER A 69 4.24 -6.52 -6.78
C SER A 69 3.36 -5.92 -5.68
N HIS A 70 2.12 -6.35 -5.59
CA HIS A 70 1.18 -5.93 -4.55
C HIS A 70 0.21 -7.06 -4.23
N ASP A 71 -0.52 -6.94 -3.13
CA ASP A 71 -1.63 -7.82 -2.83
C ASP A 71 -2.73 -7.70 -3.92
N PRO A 72 -3.15 -8.78 -4.57
CA PRO A 72 -4.16 -8.75 -5.64
C PRO A 72 -5.54 -8.21 -5.21
N THR A 73 -5.83 -8.16 -3.90
CA THR A 73 -7.08 -7.62 -3.36
C THR A 73 -7.06 -6.10 -3.20
N LEU A 74 -5.90 -5.46 -3.41
CA LEU A 74 -5.69 -4.02 -3.29
C LEU A 74 -5.40 -3.39 -4.65
N ASP A 75 -5.76 -2.12 -4.80
CA ASP A 75 -5.44 -1.34 -6.00
C ASP A 75 -3.98 -0.87 -5.97
N LEU A 76 -3.29 -1.05 -7.11
CA LEU A 76 -1.93 -0.54 -7.32
C LEU A 76 -1.98 0.78 -8.08
N THR A 77 -1.32 1.81 -7.54
CA THR A 77 -1.19 3.13 -8.18
C THR A 77 0.28 3.48 -8.38
N PHE A 78 0.63 3.96 -9.57
CA PHE A 78 1.97 4.50 -9.87
C PHE A 78 1.94 6.03 -9.88
N ILE A 79 2.90 6.64 -9.21
CA ILE A 79 3.08 8.09 -9.17
C ILE A 79 4.48 8.39 -9.70
N TRP A 80 4.55 9.15 -10.79
CA TRP A 80 5.81 9.64 -11.34
C TRP A 80 6.01 11.10 -10.97
N SER A 81 7.25 11.45 -10.62
CA SER A 81 7.63 12.82 -10.33
C SER A 81 8.93 13.17 -11.02
N LEU A 82 9.02 14.38 -11.56
CA LEU A 82 10.26 14.95 -12.09
C LEU A 82 10.69 16.13 -11.20
N ASN A 83 11.92 16.10 -10.70
CA ASN A 83 12.47 17.14 -9.81
C ASN A 83 11.58 17.48 -8.59
N GLY A 84 10.91 16.46 -8.04
CA GLY A 84 10.02 16.61 -6.88
C GLY A 84 8.59 17.06 -7.21
N PHE A 85 8.26 17.28 -8.48
CA PHE A 85 6.91 17.62 -8.92
C PHE A 85 6.23 16.41 -9.54
N VAL A 86 5.06 16.05 -9.00
CA VAL A 86 4.23 14.98 -9.55
C VAL A 86 3.77 15.36 -10.95
N ILE A 87 3.87 14.40 -11.88
CA ILE A 87 3.37 14.50 -13.24
C ILE A 87 1.89 14.09 -13.22
N ASP A 88 1.01 14.99 -13.67
CA ASP A 88 -0.41 14.70 -13.84
C ASP A 88 -0.64 14.23 -15.27
N PHE A 89 -0.62 12.91 -15.49
CA PHE A 89 -0.77 12.34 -16.83
C PHE A 89 -2.10 12.66 -17.51
N GLU A 90 -3.13 13.12 -16.81
CA GLU A 90 -4.37 13.54 -17.48
C GLU A 90 -4.21 14.92 -18.11
N LYS A 91 -3.52 15.83 -17.41
CA LYS A 91 -3.29 17.20 -17.88
C LYS A 91 -2.05 17.35 -18.76
N GLU A 92 -1.04 16.52 -18.53
CA GLU A 92 0.31 16.65 -19.08
C GLU A 92 0.67 15.46 -20.00
N HIS A 93 -0.33 14.84 -20.65
CA HIS A 93 -0.15 13.63 -21.48
C HIS A 93 0.67 13.84 -22.75
N GLU A 94 0.55 15.00 -23.41
CA GLU A 94 1.28 15.25 -24.68
C GLU A 94 2.73 15.66 -24.44
N HIS A 95 2.94 16.56 -23.49
CA HIS A 95 4.24 17.12 -23.18
C HIS A 95 4.27 17.67 -21.75
N TYR A 96 5.22 17.20 -20.96
CA TYR A 96 5.52 17.76 -19.66
C TYR A 96 6.70 18.73 -19.78
N GLU A 97 6.46 20.01 -19.55
CA GLU A 97 7.50 21.03 -19.47
C GLU A 97 7.18 22.00 -18.34
N ARG A 98 8.08 22.04 -17.35
CA ARG A 98 8.11 23.13 -16.37
C ARG A 98 9.35 23.95 -16.60
N ASN A 99 9.14 25.24 -16.90
CA ASN A 99 10.16 26.24 -16.78
C ASN A 99 10.59 26.29 -15.31
N VAL A 100 11.76 25.73 -15.00
CA VAL A 100 12.48 26.04 -13.77
C VAL A 100 12.89 27.50 -13.92
N MET A 101 12.07 28.41 -13.40
CA MET A 101 12.49 29.81 -13.23
C MET A 101 13.67 29.79 -12.27
N VAL A 102 14.87 29.96 -12.82
CA VAL A 102 16.06 30.41 -12.09
C VAL A 102 15.96 31.92 -11.94
#